data_AF-D3A0G1-F1
#
_entry.id   AF-D3A0G1-F1
#
_cell.length_a   1.000
_cell.length_b   1.000
_cell.length_c   1.000
_cell.angle_alpha   90.00
_cell.angle_beta   90.00
_cell.angle_gamma   90.00
#
_symmetry.space_group_name_H-M   'P 1'
#
loop_
_entity.id
_entity.type
_entity.pdbx_description
1 polymer ?
#
loop_
_entity_poly.entity_id
_entity_poly.type
_entity_poly.pdbx_seq_one_letter_code
_entity_poly.pdbx_strand_id
1 'polypeptide(L)'
;MAVGVAALLAVFFRQSSKVGRTFSALLISAPAVYGIGTAAYQLWLQSLPPGTAPSCGAPWTFRLKDWPLFDWFEPIVRGFGNCAVPDYFLGIALPVWSIAYFCFVVVLVWFAWLKTK
;
A
#
# COMPACT_ATOMS: atom_id res chain seq x y z
N MET A 1 4.87 0.87 -2.37
CA MET A 1 6.20 1.47 -2.66
C MET A 1 7.11 1.48 -1.44
N ALA A 2 6.68 2.02 -0.28
CA ALA A 2 7.50 2.10 0.94
C ALA A 2 8.17 0.78 1.36
N VAL A 3 7.43 -0.33 1.35
CA VAL A 3 7.97 -1.68 1.63
C VAL A 3 9.13 -2.04 0.70
N GLY A 4 9.00 -1.76 -0.61
CA GLY A 4 10.03 -2.07 -1.60
C GLY A 4 11.28 -1.22 -1.41
N VAL A 5 11.13 0.08 -1.12
CA VAL A 5 12.26 0.96 -0.80
C VAL A 5 12.97 0.52 0.48
N ALA A 6 12.21 0.19 1.53
CA ALA A 6 12.79 -0.31 2.78
C ALA A 6 13.54 -1.63 2.57
N ALA A 7 13.01 -2.54 1.75
CA ALA A 7 13.68 -3.79 1.40
C ALA A 7 14.97 -3.55 0.60
N LEU A 8 14.96 -2.63 -0.38
CA LEU A 8 16.15 -2.25 -1.13
C LEU A 8 17.22 -1.63 -0.23
N LEU A 9 16.83 -0.69 0.63
CA LEU A 9 17.75 -0.09 1.61
C LEU A 9 18.34 -1.15 2.53
N ALA A 10 17.52 -2.12 2.98
CA ALA A 10 17.99 -3.20 3.82
C ALA A 10 19.11 -4.02 3.15
N VAL A 11 19.13 -4.17 1.82
CA VAL A 11 20.21 -4.87 1.09
C VAL A 11 21.56 -4.16 1.25
N PHE A 12 21.57 -2.83 1.27
CA PHE A 12 22.81 -2.05 1.37
C PHE A 12 23.39 -2.02 2.78
N PHE A 13 22.57 -2.20 3.81
CA PHE A 13 23.04 -2.23 5.20
C PHE A 13 23.59 -3.61 5.58
N ARG A 14 24.83 -3.66 6.07
CA ARG A 14 25.47 -4.90 6.53
C ARG A 14 24.74 -5.50 7.74
N GLN A 15 24.03 -6.60 7.54
CA GLN A 15 23.20 -7.27 8.56
C GLN A 15 24.02 -8.26 9.42
N SER A 16 25.22 -7.84 9.83
CA SER A 16 26.16 -8.68 10.58
C SER A 16 25.79 -8.86 12.04
N SER A 17 24.99 -7.96 12.61
CA SER A 17 24.54 -8.03 14.01
C SER A 17 23.06 -8.39 14.09
N LYS A 18 22.68 -9.08 15.18
CA LYS A 18 21.26 -9.36 15.48
C LYS A 18 20.42 -8.08 15.52
N VAL A 19 21.00 -7.00 16.06
CA VAL A 19 20.36 -5.66 16.14
C VAL A 19 20.11 -5.06 14.75
N GLY A 20 21.08 -5.15 13.84
CA GLY A 20 20.92 -4.68 12.46
C GLY A 20 19.81 -5.44 11.74
N ARG A 21 19.77 -6.77 11.91
CA ARG A 21 18.72 -7.62 11.35
C ARG A 21 17.33 -7.31 11.89
N THR A 22 17.18 -7.15 13.20
CA THR A 22 15.89 -6.77 13.80
C THR A 22 15.43 -5.41 13.32
N PHE A 23 16.35 -4.44 13.22
CA PHE A 23 16.01 -3.09 12.77
C PHE A 23 15.52 -3.09 11.32
N SER A 24 16.22 -3.79 10.41
CA SER A 24 15.76 -3.93 9.01
C SER A 24 14.42 -4.64 8.90
N ALA A 25 14.18 -5.70 9.69
CA ALA A 25 12.90 -6.40 9.72
C ALA A 25 11.75 -5.48 10.17
N LEU A 26 11.97 -4.70 11.24
CA LEU A 26 11.01 -3.72 11.72
C LEU A 26 10.71 -2.64 10.67
N LEU A 27 11.76 -2.11 10.02
CA LEU A 27 11.64 -1.06 9.01
C LEU A 27 10.80 -1.50 7.79
N ILE A 28 10.90 -2.78 7.39
CA ILE A 28 10.09 -3.35 6.30
C ILE A 28 8.68 -3.67 6.76
N SER A 29 8.53 -4.21 7.98
CA SER A 29 7.22 -4.64 8.50
C SER A 29 6.28 -3.49 8.83
N ALA A 30 6.79 -2.35 9.32
CA ALA A 30 5.97 -1.19 9.67
C ALA A 30 5.08 -0.68 8.51
N PRO A 31 5.60 -0.36 7.31
CA PRO A 31 4.77 0.04 6.18
C PRO A 31 3.90 -1.11 5.65
N ALA A 32 4.30 -2.38 5.84
CA ALA A 32 3.46 -3.52 5.45
C ALA A 32 2.22 -3.64 6.34
N VAL A 33 2.37 -3.52 7.67
CA VAL A 33 1.23 -3.51 8.62
C VAL A 33 0.31 -2.33 8.34
N TYR A 34 0.87 -1.15 8.07
CA TYR A 34 0.07 0.01 7.66
C TYR A 34 -0.71 -0.28 6.36
N GLY A 35 -0.06 -0.91 5.37
CA GLY A 35 -0.68 -1.35 4.12
C GLY A 35 -1.87 -2.29 4.33
N ILE A 36 -1.74 -3.27 5.25
CA ILE A 36 -2.85 -4.15 5.66
C ILE A 36 -4.02 -3.33 6.19
N GLY A 37 -3.76 -2.38 7.09
CA GLY A 37 -4.78 -1.49 7.65
C GLY A 37 -5.51 -0.68 6.58
N THR A 38 -4.78 -0.08 5.65
CA THR A 38 -5.39 0.69 4.54
C THR A 38 -6.23 -0.18 3.62
N ALA A 39 -5.77 -1.40 3.30
CA ALA A 39 -6.51 -2.31 2.43
C ALA A 39 -7.75 -2.88 3.13
N ALA A 40 -7.68 -3.15 4.44
CA ALA A 40 -8.84 -3.54 5.24
C ALA A 40 -9.88 -2.42 5.32
N TYR A 41 -9.45 -1.16 5.46
CA TYR A 41 -10.34 -0.01 5.40
C TYR A 41 -11.03 0.12 4.03
N GLN A 42 -10.30 -0.12 2.94
CA GLN A 42 -10.87 -0.14 1.60
C GLN A 42 -11.92 -1.24 1.42
N LEU A 43 -11.68 -2.45 1.96
CA LEU A 43 -12.69 -3.51 1.98
C LEU A 43 -13.94 -3.11 2.77
N TRP A 44 -13.76 -2.45 3.90
CA TRP A 44 -14.88 -1.92 4.68
C TRP A 44 -15.69 -0.91 3.85
N LEU A 45 -15.05 0.05 3.17
CA LEU A 45 -15.72 0.99 2.28
C LEU A 45 -16.50 0.31 1.14
N GLN A 46 -15.95 -0.76 0.57
CA GLN A 46 -16.60 -1.53 -0.49
C GLN A 46 -17.75 -2.41 0.01
N SER A 47 -17.79 -2.73 1.30
CA SER A 47 -18.87 -3.50 1.91
C SER A 47 -20.11 -2.67 2.23
N LEU A 48 -19.99 -1.34 2.25
CA LEU A 48 -21.09 -0.44 2.54
C LEU A 48 -22.13 -0.43 1.40
N PRO A 49 -23.43 -0.29 1.71
CA PRO A 49 -24.46 -0.15 0.69
C PRO A 49 -24.19 1.01 -0.28
N PRO A 50 -24.59 0.90 -1.57
CA PRO A 50 -24.40 1.95 -2.56
C PRO A 50 -24.95 3.30 -2.06
N GLY A 51 -24.14 4.36 -2.15
CA GLY A 51 -24.53 5.71 -1.73
C GLY A 51 -24.37 6.02 -0.24
N THR A 52 -23.93 5.07 0.59
CA THR A 52 -23.66 5.31 2.03
C THR A 52 -22.19 5.56 2.34
N ALA A 53 -21.31 5.41 1.35
CA ALA A 53 -19.88 5.66 1.51
C ALA A 53 -19.61 7.16 1.77
N PRO A 54 -18.68 7.49 2.67
CA PRO A 54 -18.28 8.88 2.91
C PRO A 54 -17.68 9.50 1.64
N SER A 55 -17.81 10.83 1.51
CA SER A 55 -17.28 11.57 0.38
C SER A 55 -15.75 11.42 0.27
N CYS A 56 -15.28 10.83 -0.83
CA CYS A 56 -13.86 10.59 -1.11
C CYS A 56 -13.03 11.83 -1.50
N GLY A 57 -13.59 13.02 -1.29
CA GLY A 57 -12.98 14.30 -1.69
C GLY A 57 -13.02 14.55 -3.19
N ALA A 58 -12.70 15.79 -3.57
CA ALA A 58 -12.53 16.14 -4.98
C ALA A 58 -11.26 15.48 -5.54
N PRO A 59 -11.28 14.97 -6.78
CA PRO A 59 -10.10 14.38 -7.37
C PRO A 59 -9.02 15.45 -7.59
N TRP A 60 -7.75 15.04 -7.54
CA TRP A 60 -6.59 15.93 -7.67
C TRP A 60 -6.60 16.77 -8.95
N THR A 61 -7.25 16.29 -10.00
CA THR A 61 -7.48 17.01 -11.26
C THR A 61 -8.23 18.33 -11.06
N PHE A 62 -9.15 18.44 -10.09
CA PHE A 62 -9.81 19.70 -9.78
C PHE A 62 -8.85 20.76 -9.23
N ARG A 63 -7.87 20.34 -8.44
CA ARG A 63 -6.90 21.24 -7.79
C ARG A 63 -5.79 21.70 -8.71
N LEU A 64 -5.47 20.89 -9.71
CA LEU A 64 -4.35 21.10 -10.62
C LEU A 64 -4.77 21.60 -12.01
N LYS A 65 -6.07 21.81 -12.24
CA LYS A 65 -6.61 22.22 -13.54
C LYS A 65 -5.93 23.46 -14.12
N ASP A 66 -5.56 24.43 -13.28
CA ASP A 66 -4.93 25.68 -13.72
C ASP A 66 -3.39 25.63 -13.70
N TRP A 67 -2.79 24.46 -13.50
CA TRP A 67 -1.34 24.33 -13.54
C TRP A 67 -0.80 24.36 -14.98
N PRO A 68 0.36 25.00 -15.21
CA PRO A 68 0.90 25.28 -16.53
C PRO A 68 1.24 24.05 -17.38
N LEU A 69 1.32 22.86 -16.77
CA LEU A 69 1.61 21.59 -17.44
C LEU A 69 0.49 20.55 -17.22
N PHE A 70 -0.70 20.97 -16.77
CA PHE A 70 -1.76 20.05 -16.39
C PHE A 70 -2.11 19.10 -17.52
N ASP A 71 -2.29 19.57 -18.76
CA ASP A 71 -2.68 18.72 -19.90
C ASP A 71 -1.69 17.57 -20.18
N TRP A 72 -0.41 17.76 -19.88
CA TRP A 72 0.63 16.75 -20.10
C TRP A 72 0.66 15.71 -18.97
N PHE A 73 0.38 16.14 -17.73
CA PHE A 73 0.37 15.28 -16.55
C PHE A 73 -1.02 14.75 -16.18
N GLU A 74 -2.07 15.27 -16.79
CA GLU A 74 -3.46 14.91 -16.51
C GLU A 74 -3.68 13.40 -16.60
N PRO A 75 -3.19 12.66 -17.62
CA PRO A 75 -3.37 11.21 -17.69
C PRO A 75 -2.78 10.46 -16.49
N ILE A 76 -1.72 11.01 -15.88
CA ILE A 76 -1.03 10.42 -14.73
C ILE A 76 -1.79 10.74 -13.43
N VAL A 77 -2.39 11.93 -13.34
CA VAL A 77 -3.04 12.45 -12.12
C VAL A 77 -4.57 12.27 -12.14
N ARG A 78 -5.15 11.78 -13.23
CA ARG A 78 -6.55 11.35 -13.34
C ARG A 78 -6.81 10.15 -12.42
N GLY A 79 -7.14 10.46 -11.17
CA GLY A 79 -7.71 9.53 -10.22
C GLY A 79 -9.23 9.69 -10.17
N PHE A 80 -9.96 8.57 -10.26
CA PHE A 80 -11.39 8.57 -9.99
C PHE A 80 -11.59 8.71 -8.48
N GLY A 81 -12.31 9.75 -8.04
CA GLY A 81 -12.64 10.00 -6.63
C GLY A 81 -13.66 9.00 -6.06
N ASN A 82 -13.58 7.72 -6.44
CA ASN A 82 -14.55 6.69 -6.12
C ASN A 82 -13.87 5.63 -5.22
N CYS A 83 -13.96 5.78 -3.88
CA CYS A 83 -13.33 4.78 -2.98
C CYS A 83 -14.14 3.49 -2.82
N ALA A 84 -15.46 3.55 -3.06
CA ALA A 84 -16.37 2.44 -2.77
C ALA A 84 -16.76 1.61 -4.00
N VAL A 85 -16.13 1.84 -5.15
CA VAL A 85 -16.35 1.01 -6.34
C VAL A 85 -15.33 -0.14 -6.31
N PRO A 86 -15.78 -1.40 -6.25
CA PRO A 86 -14.87 -2.54 -6.23
C PRO A 86 -14.40 -2.91 -7.64
N ASP A 87 -13.08 -2.89 -7.81
CA ASP A 87 -12.41 -3.50 -8.95
C ASP A 87 -12.02 -4.94 -8.62
N TYR A 88 -12.31 -5.85 -9.54
CA TYR A 88 -12.09 -7.28 -9.37
C TYR A 88 -10.95 -7.77 -10.27
N PHE A 89 -10.08 -8.59 -9.69
CA PHE A 89 -9.07 -9.35 -10.41
C PHE A 89 -9.23 -10.83 -10.05
N LEU A 90 -9.38 -11.69 -11.05
CA LEU A 90 -9.68 -13.12 -10.89
C LEU A 90 -10.93 -13.39 -10.02
N GLY A 91 -11.94 -12.52 -10.12
CA GLY A 91 -13.18 -12.63 -9.33
C GLY A 91 -13.05 -12.21 -7.87
N ILE A 92 -11.88 -11.73 -7.44
CA ILE A 92 -11.62 -11.28 -6.07
C ILE A 92 -11.32 -9.78 -6.09
N ALA A 93 -11.83 -9.03 -5.11
CA ALA A 93 -11.60 -7.59 -5.02
C ALA A 93 -10.10 -7.28 -4.81
N LEU A 94 -9.57 -6.27 -5.51
CA LEU A 94 -8.17 -5.84 -5.42
C LEU A 94 -7.65 -5.58 -3.98
N PRO A 95 -8.45 -5.06 -3.03
CA PRO A 95 -7.97 -4.86 -1.67
C PRO A 95 -7.66 -6.19 -0.95
N VAL A 96 -8.35 -7.29 -1.28
CA VAL A 96 -8.04 -8.62 -0.73
C VAL A 96 -6.64 -9.07 -1.18
N TRP A 97 -6.33 -8.89 -2.47
CA TRP A 97 -5.00 -9.17 -3.00
C TRP A 97 -3.91 -8.34 -2.32
N SER A 98 -4.21 -7.08 -2.01
CA SER A 98 -3.30 -6.19 -1.29
C SER A 98 -3.03 -6.69 0.14
N ILE A 99 -4.07 -7.10 0.87
CA ILE A 99 -3.90 -7.70 2.20
C ILE A 99 -3.05 -8.96 2.14
N ALA A 100 -3.36 -9.88 1.20
CA ALA A 100 -2.62 -11.11 1.04
C ALA A 100 -1.12 -10.85 0.79
N TYR A 101 -0.80 -9.89 -0.07
CA TYR A 101 0.57 -9.48 -0.35
C TYR A 101 1.29 -8.94 0.89
N PHE A 102 0.68 -8.00 1.63
CA PHE A 102 1.35 -7.42 2.80
C PHE A 102 1.50 -8.44 3.94
N CYS A 103 0.51 -9.31 4.16
CA CYS A 103 0.63 -10.42 5.10
C CYS A 103 1.79 -11.35 4.72
N PHE A 104 1.89 -11.70 3.43
CA PHE A 104 2.99 -12.52 2.92
C PHE A 104 4.36 -11.90 3.17
N VAL A 105 4.51 -10.59 2.93
CA VAL A 105 5.76 -9.87 3.22
C VAL A 105 6.12 -9.94 4.71
N VAL A 106 5.16 -9.67 5.61
CA VAL A 106 5.41 -9.71 7.05
C VAL A 106 5.86 -11.11 7.48
N VAL A 107 5.14 -12.15 7.04
CA VAL A 107 5.50 -13.54 7.35
C VAL A 107 6.89 -13.89 6.82
N LEU A 108 7.20 -13.53 5.57
CA LEU A 108 8.52 -13.81 4.98
C LEU A 108 9.65 -13.13 5.74
N VAL A 109 9.50 -11.84 6.10
CA VAL A 109 10.53 -11.08 6.81
C VAL A 109 10.83 -11.71 8.17
N TRP A 110 9.80 -12.04 8.93
CA TRP A 110 9.97 -12.66 10.25
C TRP A 110 10.46 -14.10 10.17
N PHE A 111 10.01 -14.86 9.17
CA PHE A 111 10.52 -16.21 8.91
C PHE A 111 12.02 -16.18 8.56
N ALA A 112 12.44 -15.27 7.69
CA ALA A 112 13.84 -15.08 7.33
C ALA A 112 14.68 -14.67 8.56
N TRP A 113 14.16 -13.77 9.40
CA TRP A 113 14.80 -13.34 10.64
C TRP A 113 14.96 -14.50 11.64
N LEU A 114 13.95 -15.36 11.79
CA LEU A 114 14.01 -16.53 12.67
C LEU A 114 15.00 -17.59 12.19
N LYS A 115 15.09 -17.80 10.86
CA LYS A 115 16.04 -18.74 10.26
C LYS A 115 17.50 -18.27 10.32
N THR A 116 17.73 -16.98 10.48
CA THR A 116 19.08 -16.41 10.52
C THR A 116 19.68 -16.34 11.93
N LYS A 117 19.18 -17.18 12.85
CA LYS A 117 19.77 -17.42 14.17
C LYS A 117 21.15 -18.05 14.10
#